data_AF-A0A968T7S0-F1
#
_entry.id   AF-A0A968T7S0-F1
#
_cell.length_a   1.000
_cell.length_b   1.000
_cell.length_c   1.000
_cell.angle_alpha   90.00
_cell.angle_beta   90.00
_cell.angle_gamma   90.00
#
_symmetry.space_group_name_H-M   'P 1'
#
loop_
_entity.id
_entity.type
_entity.pdbx_description
1 polymer ?
#
loop_
_entity_poly.entity_id
_entity_poly.type
_entity_poly.pdbx_seq_one_letter_code
_entity_poly.pdbx_strand_id
1 'polypeptide(L)'
;MQVSFALKQAEPWAPAGFELAWDQMELPWNEKTGLKVMVVSQAPEIKEEAEKLIISGSGFQYTFDKNSGRLVTMDYQGKQLLTGGPRLNVWRAPLANETDQWAMGWSNLTNKTQGLGYFPASGWYAYGLDNLKFKLDKILFSKEGIAIKVEVWDHAEGNTYFTSFDNHYIYTIQADGSVNLEHTVTPQGFMPSWLPKTGLQWNMDKSMNQVNWYGRGPFETYPDRKTGAKINVYKSTVQDMKEPYLVPQDYGCR
;
A
#
# COMPACT_ATOMS: atom_id res chain seq x y z
N MET A 1 2.66 -16.75 -21.11
CA MET A 1 2.29 -18.15 -21.40
C MET A 1 2.33 -18.95 -20.11
N GLN A 2 1.36 -19.85 -19.90
CA GLN A 2 1.37 -20.83 -18.82
C GLN A 2 1.47 -22.24 -19.43
N VAL A 3 2.31 -23.08 -18.83
CA VAL A 3 2.41 -24.51 -19.15
C VAL A 3 2.08 -25.29 -17.87
N SER A 4 1.28 -26.35 -17.97
CA SER A 4 0.98 -27.21 -16.82
C SER A 4 0.93 -28.69 -17.21
N PHE A 5 1.31 -29.54 -16.26
CA PHE A 5 1.23 -30.99 -16.33
C PHE A 5 0.21 -31.49 -15.31
N ALA A 6 -0.70 -32.36 -15.74
CA ALA A 6 -1.76 -32.89 -14.88
C ALA A 6 -1.90 -34.40 -15.04
N LEU A 7 -2.41 -35.06 -14.00
CA LEU A 7 -2.70 -36.49 -14.03
C LEU A 7 -3.71 -36.83 -15.13
N LYS A 8 -3.38 -37.80 -15.99
CA LYS A 8 -4.29 -38.25 -17.06
C LYS A 8 -5.45 -39.08 -16.51
N GLN A 9 -5.20 -39.86 -15.47
CA GLN A 9 -6.16 -40.74 -14.80
C GLN A 9 -6.11 -40.47 -13.30
N ALA A 10 -7.14 -40.90 -12.56
CA ALA A 10 -7.16 -40.76 -11.11
C ALA A 10 -6.19 -41.75 -10.45
N GLU A 11 -5.58 -41.30 -9.36
CA GLU A 11 -4.71 -42.09 -8.47
C GLU A 11 -5.35 -42.16 -7.07
N PRO A 12 -4.95 -43.09 -6.18
CA PRO A 12 -5.54 -43.21 -4.84
C PRO A 12 -5.48 -41.93 -3.98
N TRP A 13 -4.58 -40.99 -4.30
CA TRP A 13 -4.35 -39.76 -3.54
C TRP A 13 -4.83 -38.48 -4.27
N ALA A 14 -5.22 -38.56 -5.55
CA ALA A 14 -5.66 -37.40 -6.33
C ALA A 14 -6.53 -37.78 -7.55
N PRO A 15 -7.49 -36.91 -7.94
CA PRO A 15 -8.33 -37.15 -9.10
C PRO A 15 -7.58 -36.98 -10.44
N ALA A 16 -8.15 -37.50 -11.52
CA ALA A 16 -7.73 -37.16 -12.87
C ALA A 16 -7.84 -35.63 -13.08
N GLY A 17 -6.86 -35.03 -13.75
CA GLY A 17 -6.76 -33.59 -13.95
C GLY A 17 -6.10 -32.82 -12.80
N PHE A 18 -5.68 -33.47 -11.71
CA PHE A 18 -4.88 -32.84 -10.66
C PHE A 18 -3.56 -32.31 -11.24
N GLU A 19 -3.27 -31.02 -11.02
CA GLU A 19 -2.06 -30.36 -11.52
C GLU A 19 -0.84 -30.75 -10.69
N LEU A 20 0.18 -31.31 -11.35
CA LEU A 20 1.41 -31.80 -10.72
C LEU A 20 2.50 -30.73 -10.71
N ALA A 21 2.62 -30.00 -11.81
CA ALA A 21 3.62 -28.98 -12.02
C ALA A 21 3.12 -27.96 -13.01
N TRP A 22 3.57 -26.72 -12.88
CA TRP A 22 3.29 -25.66 -13.81
C TRP A 22 4.47 -24.68 -13.85
N ASP A 23 4.54 -23.90 -14.92
CA ASP A 23 5.41 -22.75 -15.02
C ASP A 23 4.76 -21.63 -15.84
N GLN A 24 5.22 -20.39 -15.65
CA GLN A 24 4.77 -19.22 -16.39
C GLN A 24 5.96 -18.41 -16.89
N MET A 25 5.89 -18.04 -18.17
CA MET A 25 6.88 -17.16 -18.80
C MET A 25 6.19 -16.01 -19.52
N GLU A 26 6.80 -14.83 -19.46
CA GLU A 26 6.37 -13.68 -20.23
C GLU A 26 6.62 -13.95 -21.73
N LEU A 27 5.65 -13.58 -22.57
CA LEU A 27 5.81 -13.61 -24.03
C LEU A 27 6.17 -12.20 -24.49
N PRO A 28 6.91 -12.02 -25.61
CA PRO A 28 7.38 -10.72 -26.08
C PRO A 28 6.26 -9.87 -26.71
N TRP A 29 5.02 -10.03 -26.28
CA TRP A 29 3.83 -9.40 -26.87
C TRP A 29 3.38 -8.27 -25.95
N ASN A 30 3.92 -7.08 -26.17
CA ASN A 30 3.65 -5.92 -25.35
C ASN A 30 2.90 -4.91 -26.21
N GLU A 31 1.57 -5.04 -26.31
CA GLU A 31 0.77 -3.91 -26.77
C GLU A 31 0.65 -2.93 -25.62
N LYS A 32 1.19 -1.72 -25.80
CA LYS A 32 0.87 -0.61 -24.90
C LYS A 32 -0.59 -0.25 -25.12
N THR A 33 -1.48 -0.78 -24.29
CA THR A 33 -2.83 -0.24 -24.19
C THR A 33 -2.72 1.14 -23.57
N GLY A 34 -2.94 2.18 -24.36
CA GLY A 34 -3.13 3.52 -23.81
C GLY A 34 -4.32 3.52 -22.86
N LEU A 35 -4.18 4.14 -21.69
CA LEU A 35 -5.34 4.45 -20.86
C LEU A 35 -6.30 5.28 -21.70
N LYS A 36 -7.59 4.92 -21.70
CA LYS A 36 -8.61 5.76 -22.33
C LYS A 36 -8.64 7.08 -21.59
N VAL A 37 -8.07 8.12 -22.18
CA VAL A 37 -8.21 9.48 -21.70
C VAL A 37 -9.65 9.88 -21.95
N MET A 38 -10.43 10.07 -20.88
CA MET A 38 -11.72 10.72 -21.03
C MET A 38 -11.45 12.16 -21.49
N VAL A 39 -12.02 12.55 -22.63
CA VAL A 39 -11.98 13.93 -23.10
C VAL A 39 -12.90 14.73 -22.20
N VAL A 40 -12.33 15.37 -21.18
CA VAL A 40 -13.07 16.28 -20.31
C VAL A 40 -12.66 17.71 -20.64
N SER A 41 -13.65 18.56 -20.86
CA SER A 41 -13.45 19.92 -21.38
C SER A 41 -13.25 20.99 -20.32
N GLN A 42 -13.48 20.67 -19.04
CA GLN A 42 -13.40 21.64 -17.94
C GLN A 42 -12.43 21.14 -16.86
N ALA A 43 -11.51 22.03 -16.47
CA ALA A 43 -10.65 21.81 -15.33
C ALA A 43 -11.49 21.71 -14.05
N PRO A 44 -11.07 20.89 -13.06
CA PRO A 44 -11.79 20.86 -11.80
C PRO A 44 -11.72 22.21 -11.07
N GLU A 45 -12.67 22.43 -10.18
CA GLU A 45 -12.79 23.60 -9.34
C GLU A 45 -12.04 23.41 -8.01
N ILE A 46 -11.51 24.49 -7.48
CA ILE A 46 -10.87 24.55 -6.17
C ILE A 46 -11.73 25.44 -5.29
N LYS A 47 -12.13 24.92 -4.13
CA LYS A 47 -12.72 25.68 -3.04
C LYS A 47 -11.80 25.56 -1.82
N GLU A 48 -11.19 26.67 -1.46
CA GLU A 48 -10.37 26.77 -0.26
C GLU A 48 -11.21 27.28 0.91
N GLU A 49 -11.13 26.56 2.03
CA GLU A 49 -11.69 26.95 3.32
C GLU A 49 -10.54 27.05 4.35
N ALA A 50 -10.85 27.44 5.59
CA ALA A 50 -9.85 27.61 6.63
C ALA A 50 -9.02 26.32 6.85
N GLU A 51 -9.71 25.20 7.05
CA GLU A 51 -9.09 23.90 7.38
C GLU A 51 -9.16 22.89 6.23
N LYS A 52 -9.83 23.23 5.12
CA LYS A 52 -10.10 22.30 4.02
C LYS A 52 -9.69 22.86 2.68
N LEU A 53 -9.16 21.98 1.84
CA LEU A 53 -9.02 22.20 0.40
C LEU A 53 -9.93 21.21 -0.30
N ILE A 54 -10.94 21.72 -1.00
CA ILE A 54 -11.95 20.92 -1.69
C ILE A 54 -11.72 21.06 -3.19
N ILE A 55 -11.63 19.93 -3.87
CA ILE A 55 -11.42 19.85 -5.31
C ILE A 55 -12.58 19.07 -5.93
N SER A 56 -13.31 19.67 -6.86
CA SER A 56 -14.51 19.06 -7.45
C SER A 56 -14.54 19.15 -8.97
N GLY A 57 -15.07 18.11 -9.61
CA GLY A 57 -15.29 18.06 -11.05
C GLY A 57 -16.56 17.29 -11.39
N SER A 58 -16.68 16.84 -12.64
CA SER A 58 -17.89 16.13 -13.08
C SER A 58 -18.01 14.77 -12.38
N GLY A 59 -18.88 14.71 -11.36
CA GLY A 59 -19.15 13.48 -10.62
C GLY A 59 -18.08 13.10 -9.60
N PHE A 60 -17.19 14.00 -9.20
CA PHE A 60 -16.24 13.72 -8.11
C PHE A 60 -15.99 14.93 -7.21
N GLN A 61 -15.66 14.66 -5.95
CA GLN A 61 -15.26 15.66 -4.96
C GLN A 61 -14.22 15.06 -4.00
N TYR A 62 -13.06 15.70 -3.90
CA TYR A 62 -11.93 15.28 -3.07
C TYR A 62 -11.66 16.36 -2.02
N THR A 63 -11.52 15.95 -0.77
CA THR A 63 -11.29 16.88 0.34
C THR A 63 -9.96 16.58 1.00
N PHE A 64 -9.10 17.58 1.06
CA PHE A 64 -7.87 17.56 1.85
C PHE A 64 -8.07 18.34 3.15
N ASP A 65 -7.54 17.81 4.24
CA ASP A 65 -7.40 18.53 5.50
C ASP A 65 -6.10 19.33 5.49
N LYS A 66 -6.18 20.65 5.60
CA LYS A 66 -5.04 21.58 5.52
C LYS A 66 -4.17 21.57 6.78
N ASN A 67 -4.66 21.02 7.89
CA ASN A 67 -3.89 20.92 9.14
C ASN A 67 -2.94 19.71 9.13
N SER A 68 -3.35 18.62 8.48
CA SER A 68 -2.61 17.36 8.41
C SER A 68 -2.06 17.04 7.02
N GLY A 69 -2.47 17.77 5.98
CA GLY A 69 -2.11 17.54 4.58
C GLY A 69 -2.76 16.31 3.96
N ARG A 70 -3.65 15.63 4.68
CA ARG A 70 -4.22 14.35 4.23
C ARG A 70 -5.38 14.57 3.27
N LEU A 71 -5.45 13.73 2.26
CA LEU A 71 -6.71 13.44 1.59
C LEU A 71 -7.63 12.69 2.58
N VAL A 72 -8.75 13.31 2.95
CA VAL A 72 -9.67 12.78 3.98
C VAL A 72 -10.89 12.13 3.36
N THR A 73 -11.35 12.61 2.20
CA THR A 73 -12.43 11.97 1.44
C THR A 73 -12.12 11.95 -0.04
N MET A 74 -12.54 10.86 -0.69
CA MET A 74 -12.71 10.80 -2.14
C MET A 74 -14.11 10.34 -2.47
N ASP A 75 -14.93 11.25 -2.97
CA ASP A 75 -16.29 10.96 -3.41
C ASP A 75 -16.29 10.89 -4.95
N TYR A 76 -16.80 9.80 -5.51
CA TYR A 76 -16.86 9.56 -6.95
C TYR A 76 -18.19 8.91 -7.32
N GLN A 77 -18.91 9.51 -8.28
CA GLN A 77 -20.21 9.08 -8.78
C GLN A 77 -21.23 8.81 -7.66
N GLY A 78 -21.27 9.71 -6.67
CA GLY A 78 -22.18 9.62 -5.52
C GLY A 78 -21.80 8.55 -4.49
N LYS A 79 -20.60 7.96 -4.58
CA LYS A 79 -20.08 6.99 -3.60
C LYS A 79 -18.80 7.52 -2.96
N GLN A 80 -18.75 7.44 -1.63
CA GLN A 80 -17.51 7.66 -0.89
C GLN A 80 -16.59 6.45 -1.06
N LEU A 81 -15.42 6.66 -1.64
CA LEU A 81 -14.40 5.62 -1.86
C LEU A 81 -13.47 5.51 -0.66
N LEU A 82 -12.98 6.67 -0.19
CA LEU A 82 -12.00 6.78 0.89
C LEU A 82 -12.59 7.52 2.10
N THR A 83 -12.22 7.04 3.28
CA THR A 83 -12.52 7.65 4.58
C THR A 83 -11.26 8.19 5.27
N GLY A 84 -10.09 8.08 4.62
CA GLY A 84 -8.88 8.79 5.00
C GLY A 84 -7.60 8.17 4.44
N GLY A 85 -6.55 8.98 4.28
CA GLY A 85 -5.27 8.55 3.72
C GLY A 85 -5.05 9.11 2.31
N PRO A 86 -3.85 8.94 1.75
CA PRO A 86 -2.82 8.04 2.20
C PRO A 86 -1.98 8.61 3.35
N ARG A 87 -1.25 7.73 4.03
CA ARG A 87 -0.07 8.09 4.83
C ARG A 87 1.04 7.09 4.56
N LEU A 88 2.29 7.53 4.69
CA LEU A 88 3.43 6.63 4.79
C LEU A 88 3.14 5.55 5.84
N ASN A 89 3.39 4.30 5.46
CA ASN A 89 3.41 3.17 6.36
C ASN A 89 4.70 2.39 6.13
N VAL A 90 5.59 2.42 7.12
CA VAL A 90 6.82 1.63 7.17
C VAL A 90 6.73 0.46 8.15
N TRP A 91 5.51 0.13 8.61
CA TRP A 91 5.25 -0.87 9.63
C TRP A 91 4.26 -1.95 9.21
N ARG A 92 4.52 -3.17 9.65
CA ARG A 92 3.56 -4.28 9.65
C ARG A 92 3.66 -5.04 10.96
N ALA A 93 2.59 -5.76 11.31
CA ALA A 93 2.64 -6.68 12.44
C ALA A 93 3.77 -7.71 12.22
N PRO A 94 4.68 -7.91 13.18
CA PRO A 94 5.78 -8.86 13.03
C PRO A 94 5.28 -10.29 12.75
N LEU A 95 5.99 -10.99 11.88
CA LEU A 95 5.86 -12.44 11.70
C LEU A 95 6.54 -13.17 12.84
N ALA A 96 6.19 -14.44 13.03
CA ALA A 96 6.91 -15.33 13.95
C ALA A 96 8.44 -15.26 13.75
N ASN A 97 8.90 -15.26 12.50
CA ASN A 97 10.32 -15.15 12.11
C ASN A 97 11.03 -13.92 12.70
N GLU A 98 10.34 -12.81 12.90
CA GLU A 98 10.92 -11.56 13.41
C GLU A 98 10.82 -11.43 14.93
N THR A 99 10.28 -12.45 15.57
CA THR A 99 10.11 -12.58 17.02
C THR A 99 10.80 -13.81 17.61
N ASP A 100 11.55 -14.56 16.78
CA ASP A 100 12.22 -15.81 17.15
C ASP A 100 13.75 -15.63 17.27
N GLN A 101 14.38 -16.47 18.11
CA GLN A 101 15.80 -16.45 18.44
C GLN A 101 16.74 -16.66 17.25
N TRP A 102 16.33 -17.40 16.23
CA TRP A 102 17.19 -17.60 15.07
C TRP A 102 17.43 -16.31 14.27
N ALA A 103 16.52 -15.32 14.33
CA ALA A 103 16.65 -14.03 13.66
C ALA A 103 17.44 -12.98 14.48
N MET A 104 17.93 -13.34 15.68
CA MET A 104 18.65 -12.42 16.57
C MET A 104 19.87 -11.78 15.90
N GLY A 105 20.61 -12.55 15.09
CA GLY A 105 21.80 -12.07 14.39
C GLY A 105 21.53 -10.99 13.34
N TRP A 106 20.27 -10.77 12.97
CA TRP A 106 19.86 -9.74 12.01
C TRP A 106 19.29 -8.48 12.69
N SER A 107 19.18 -8.50 14.02
CA SER A 107 18.67 -7.37 14.80
C SER A 107 19.78 -6.35 15.09
N ASN A 108 19.47 -5.06 14.98
CA ASN A 108 20.32 -4.01 15.52
C ASN A 108 20.03 -3.87 17.02
N LEU A 109 21.00 -4.25 17.86
CA LEU A 109 20.86 -4.29 19.32
C LEU A 109 21.26 -2.97 20.02
N THR A 110 21.52 -1.90 19.28
CA THR A 110 21.98 -0.61 19.86
C THR A 110 20.91 0.10 20.68
N ASN A 111 19.64 0.02 20.27
CA ASN A 111 18.51 0.61 20.99
C ASN A 111 17.66 -0.50 21.62
N LYS A 112 17.82 -0.72 22.94
CA LYS A 112 17.07 -1.71 23.70
C LYS A 112 16.02 -1.02 24.57
N THR A 113 14.78 -1.50 24.50
CA THR A 113 13.77 -1.21 25.51
C THR A 113 13.77 -2.38 26.51
N GLN A 114 13.83 -2.10 27.81
CA GLN A 114 13.79 -3.16 28.82
C GLN A 114 12.49 -3.96 28.68
N GLY A 115 12.59 -5.29 28.46
CA GLY A 115 11.45 -6.17 28.20
C GLY A 115 11.14 -6.44 26.71
N LEU A 116 11.81 -5.74 25.79
CA LEU A 116 11.71 -5.92 24.34
C LEU A 116 13.13 -5.91 23.76
N GLY A 117 13.75 -7.06 23.49
CA GLY A 117 15.09 -6.95 22.87
C GLY A 117 15.89 -8.21 22.71
N TYR A 118 15.57 -8.97 21.66
CA TYR A 118 16.56 -9.80 20.96
C TYR A 118 16.26 -9.96 19.45
N PHE A 119 15.09 -9.54 18.95
CA PHE A 119 14.65 -9.90 17.59
C PHE A 119 14.47 -8.65 16.70
N PRO A 120 14.44 -8.79 15.36
CA PRO A 120 14.22 -7.67 14.44
C PRO A 120 13.02 -6.77 14.81
N ALA A 121 11.90 -7.38 15.24
CA ALA A 121 10.72 -6.66 15.67
C ALA A 121 10.98 -5.69 16.84
N SER A 122 11.83 -6.07 17.81
CA SER A 122 12.17 -5.22 18.95
C SER A 122 12.86 -3.93 18.51
N GLY A 123 13.75 -4.02 17.52
CA GLY A 123 14.41 -2.84 16.96
C GLY A 123 13.39 -1.88 16.34
N TRP A 124 12.44 -2.39 15.57
CA TRP A 124 11.41 -1.56 14.95
C TRP A 124 10.51 -0.85 15.97
N TYR A 125 10.10 -1.54 17.04
CA TYR A 125 9.34 -0.92 18.15
C TYR A 125 10.17 0.14 18.88
N ALA A 126 11.46 -0.12 19.12
CA ALA A 126 12.35 0.86 19.75
C ALA A 126 12.50 2.13 18.90
N TYR A 127 12.51 2.00 17.58
CA TYR A 127 12.49 3.12 16.64
C TYR A 127 11.10 3.77 16.48
N GLY A 128 10.03 3.15 17.00
CA GLY A 128 8.65 3.66 16.95
C GLY A 128 8.00 3.60 15.58
N LEU A 129 8.42 2.65 14.74
CA LEU A 129 7.86 2.50 13.39
C LEU A 129 6.35 2.18 13.41
N ASP A 130 5.86 1.56 14.48
CA ASP A 130 4.45 1.22 14.70
C ASP A 130 3.56 2.41 15.07
N ASN A 131 4.15 3.55 15.42
CA ASN A 131 3.42 4.71 15.96
C ASN A 131 4.00 6.05 15.51
N LEU A 132 4.32 6.16 14.20
CA LEU A 132 4.84 7.40 13.63
C LEU A 132 3.93 8.61 13.93
N LYS A 133 4.55 9.72 14.34
CA LYS A 133 3.90 11.00 14.60
C LYS A 133 4.11 11.92 13.40
N PHE A 134 3.00 12.28 12.75
CA PHE A 134 3.05 13.09 11.55
C PHE A 134 2.82 14.57 11.88
N LYS A 135 3.65 15.42 11.30
CA LYS A 135 3.53 16.87 11.35
C LYS A 135 3.55 17.42 9.93
N LEU A 136 2.54 18.20 9.57
CA LEU A 136 2.51 18.89 8.30
C LEU A 136 3.54 20.04 8.30
N ASP A 137 4.35 20.11 7.26
CA ASP A 137 5.23 21.26 7.03
C ASP A 137 4.59 22.24 6.04
N LYS A 138 4.06 21.71 4.94
CA LYS A 138 3.55 22.54 3.85
C LYS A 138 2.51 21.81 3.01
N ILE A 139 1.48 22.53 2.60
CA ILE A 139 0.58 22.14 1.51
C ILE A 139 0.52 23.28 0.49
N LEU A 140 0.70 22.95 -0.78
CA LEU A 140 0.57 23.85 -1.91
C LEU A 140 -0.40 23.26 -2.92
N PHE A 141 -1.11 24.11 -3.66
CA PHE A 141 -1.96 23.67 -4.75
C PHE A 141 -1.98 24.71 -5.87
N SER A 142 -2.12 24.23 -7.10
CA SER A 142 -2.15 25.05 -8.31
C SER A 142 -3.01 24.40 -9.39
N LYS A 143 -3.51 25.22 -10.32
CA LYS A 143 -4.09 24.72 -11.56
C LYS A 143 -2.98 24.59 -12.60
N GLU A 144 -2.89 23.43 -13.25
CA GLU A 144 -1.92 23.13 -14.30
C GLU A 144 -2.68 22.60 -15.53
N GLY A 145 -3.01 23.51 -16.46
CA GLY A 145 -3.87 23.20 -17.60
C GLY A 145 -5.27 22.78 -17.15
N ILE A 146 -5.64 21.52 -17.43
CA ILE A 146 -6.92 20.93 -17.03
C ILE A 146 -6.83 20.07 -15.76
N ALA A 147 -5.67 20.04 -15.10
CA ALA A 147 -5.43 19.32 -13.86
C ALA A 147 -5.28 20.29 -12.68
N ILE A 148 -5.47 19.76 -11.47
CA ILE A 148 -5.05 20.42 -10.24
C ILE A 148 -3.91 19.62 -9.65
N LYS A 149 -2.81 20.32 -9.35
CA LYS A 149 -1.69 19.77 -8.61
C LYS A 149 -1.84 20.13 -7.14
N VAL A 150 -1.67 19.16 -6.26
CA VAL A 150 -1.57 19.37 -4.80
C VAL A 150 -0.26 18.75 -4.35
N GLU A 151 0.58 19.54 -3.69
CA GLU A 151 1.85 19.10 -3.14
C GLU A 151 1.79 19.19 -1.62
N VAL A 152 2.19 18.11 -0.95
CA VAL A 152 2.17 18.00 0.51
C VAL A 152 3.55 17.57 0.98
N TRP A 153 4.12 18.35 1.89
CA TRP A 153 5.33 18.01 2.63
C TRP A 153 4.95 17.78 4.09
N ASP A 154 5.20 16.57 4.57
CA ASP A 154 5.04 16.25 5.99
C ASP A 154 6.28 15.53 6.51
N HIS A 155 6.44 15.57 7.82
CA HIS A 155 7.48 14.89 8.56
C HIS A 155 6.85 13.83 9.46
N ALA A 156 7.38 12.61 9.43
CA ALA A 156 6.92 11.50 10.26
C ALA A 156 8.03 11.06 11.23
N GLU A 157 7.83 11.28 12.53
CA GLU A 157 8.80 10.99 13.59
C GLU A 157 8.49 9.66 14.28
N GLY A 158 9.53 8.85 14.53
CA GLY A 158 9.46 7.68 15.39
C GLY A 158 9.54 8.04 16.89
N ASN A 159 9.80 7.03 17.73
CA ASN A 159 9.91 7.23 19.19
C ASN A 159 11.24 7.85 19.62
N THR A 160 12.24 7.83 18.74
CA THR A 160 13.55 8.45 19.01
C THR A 160 13.64 9.77 18.26
N TYR A 161 14.29 10.78 18.87
CA TYR A 161 14.56 12.08 18.23
C TYR A 161 15.42 11.99 16.95
N PHE A 162 15.87 10.80 16.58
CA PHE A 162 16.79 10.56 15.48
C PHE A 162 16.19 9.70 14.37
N THR A 163 14.95 9.22 14.46
CA THR A 163 14.36 8.43 13.37
C THR A 163 13.16 9.15 12.83
N SER A 164 13.25 9.59 11.58
CA SER A 164 12.13 10.23 10.92
C SER A 164 12.15 10.07 9.41
N PHE A 165 11.06 10.45 8.78
CA PHE A 165 10.87 10.36 7.34
C PHE A 165 10.28 11.67 6.84
N ASP A 166 11.01 12.35 5.96
CA ASP A 166 10.46 13.47 5.19
C ASP A 166 9.66 12.88 4.03
N ASN A 167 8.40 13.28 3.91
CA ASN A 167 7.52 12.84 2.85
C ASN A 167 7.18 14.00 1.92
N HIS A 168 7.24 13.73 0.62
CA HIS A 168 6.73 14.64 -0.39
C HIS A 168 5.72 13.89 -1.26
N TYR A 169 4.45 14.29 -1.16
CA TYR A 169 3.36 13.76 -1.97
C TYR A 169 3.02 14.77 -3.06
N ILE A 170 2.88 14.31 -4.30
CA ILE A 170 2.38 15.10 -5.42
C ILE A 170 1.14 14.40 -5.96
N TYR A 171 -0.01 15.04 -5.79
CA TYR A 171 -1.28 14.61 -6.37
C TYR A 171 -1.51 15.41 -7.65
N THR A 172 -1.72 14.73 -8.77
CA THR A 172 -2.22 15.33 -10.01
C THR A 172 -3.63 14.84 -10.26
N ILE A 173 -4.59 15.71 -9.97
CA ILE A 173 -6.03 15.44 -10.08
C ILE A 173 -6.50 15.91 -11.45
N GLN A 174 -6.89 14.96 -12.30
CA GLN A 174 -7.34 15.21 -13.66
C GLN A 174 -8.82 15.62 -13.69
N ALA A 175 -9.23 16.19 -14.83
CA ALA A 175 -10.61 16.59 -15.08
C ALA A 175 -11.64 15.45 -15.02
N ASP A 176 -11.22 14.19 -15.23
CA ASP A 176 -12.06 13.00 -15.11
C ASP A 176 -12.13 12.40 -13.70
N GLY A 177 -11.44 13.03 -12.74
CA GLY A 177 -11.32 12.57 -11.37
C GLY A 177 -10.20 11.57 -11.13
N SER A 178 -9.47 11.12 -12.15
CA SER A 178 -8.28 10.29 -11.90
C SER A 178 -7.22 11.07 -11.13
N VAL A 179 -6.52 10.35 -10.23
CA VAL A 179 -5.46 10.93 -9.40
C VAL A 179 -4.18 10.15 -9.66
N ASN A 180 -3.17 10.84 -10.19
CA ASN A 180 -1.80 10.33 -10.12
C ASN A 180 -1.21 10.76 -8.78
N LEU A 181 -0.63 9.82 -8.03
CA LEU A 181 0.06 10.10 -6.78
C LEU A 181 1.51 9.65 -6.86
N GLU A 182 2.41 10.61 -6.76
CA GLU A 182 3.83 10.38 -6.56
C GLU A 182 4.17 10.63 -5.10
N HIS A 183 4.95 9.72 -4.50
CA HIS A 183 5.38 9.83 -3.11
C HIS A 183 6.87 9.57 -3.01
N THR A 184 7.62 10.57 -2.57
CA THR A 184 9.03 10.44 -2.21
C THR A 184 9.15 10.36 -0.70
N VAL A 185 9.92 9.37 -0.21
CA VAL A 185 10.22 9.19 1.21
C VAL A 185 11.73 9.36 1.39
N THR A 186 12.14 10.31 2.22
CA THR A 186 13.55 10.52 2.58
C THR A 186 13.75 10.14 4.05
N PRO A 187 14.37 8.99 4.35
CA PRO A 187 14.69 8.62 5.72
C PRO A 187 15.75 9.57 6.30
N GLN A 188 15.54 10.03 7.53
CA GLN A 188 16.42 10.93 8.27
C GLN A 188 16.89 10.30 9.58
N GLY A 189 18.17 10.49 9.87
CA GLY A 189 18.85 10.02 11.07
C GLY A 189 19.02 8.50 11.16
N PHE A 190 18.92 7.93 12.36
CA PHE A 190 19.15 6.51 12.60
C PHE A 190 17.96 5.66 12.14
N MET A 191 18.27 4.52 11.53
CA MET A 191 17.29 3.57 11.02
C MET A 191 17.56 2.17 11.59
N PRO A 192 16.54 1.30 11.68
CA PRO A 192 16.79 -0.11 11.90
C PRO A 192 17.60 -0.72 10.76
N SER A 193 18.12 -1.94 10.97
CA SER A 193 18.86 -2.69 9.94
C SER A 193 18.09 -2.80 8.61
N TRP A 194 16.76 -2.82 8.69
CA TRP A 194 15.84 -2.84 7.56
C TRP A 194 14.44 -2.40 8.01
N LEU A 195 13.67 -1.85 7.08
CA LEU A 195 12.25 -1.52 7.29
C LEU A 195 11.39 -2.74 6.98
N PRO A 196 10.37 -3.05 7.80
CA PRO A 196 9.55 -4.22 7.58
C PRO A 196 8.61 -4.08 6.37
N LYS A 197 8.32 -2.84 5.94
CA LYS A 197 7.71 -2.49 4.66
C LYS A 197 7.99 -1.02 4.31
N THR A 198 7.64 -0.60 3.10
CA THR A 198 7.52 0.82 2.75
C THR A 198 6.39 0.96 1.73
N GLY A 199 5.44 1.83 2.01
CA GLY A 199 4.31 2.10 1.12
C GLY A 199 3.28 3.02 1.75
N LEU A 200 2.08 3.03 1.18
CA LEU A 200 0.98 3.87 1.63
C LEU A 200 -0.11 3.03 2.30
N GLN A 201 -0.71 3.56 3.35
CA GLN A 201 -1.92 3.01 3.95
C GLN A 201 -3.12 3.93 3.67
N TRP A 202 -4.21 3.30 3.25
CA TRP A 202 -5.48 3.93 2.92
C TRP A 202 -6.59 3.34 3.76
N ASN A 203 -7.57 4.17 4.11
CA ASN A 203 -8.83 3.74 4.73
C ASN A 203 -9.93 3.83 3.67
N MET A 204 -10.44 2.67 3.26
CA MET A 204 -11.54 2.55 2.31
C MET A 204 -12.89 2.61 3.05
N ASP A 205 -13.95 2.98 2.36
CA ASP A 205 -15.31 2.79 2.87
C ASP A 205 -15.64 1.29 3.05
N LYS A 206 -16.38 0.93 4.12
CA LYS A 206 -16.67 -0.48 4.45
C LYS A 206 -17.55 -1.18 3.40
N SER A 207 -18.27 -0.44 2.56
CA SER A 207 -19.03 -1.02 1.45
C SER A 207 -18.12 -1.58 0.35
N MET A 208 -16.84 -1.19 0.31
CA MET A 208 -15.84 -1.69 -0.63
C MET A 208 -15.29 -3.05 -0.19
N ASN A 209 -16.10 -4.10 -0.33
CA ASN A 209 -15.75 -5.45 0.16
C ASN A 209 -15.29 -6.44 -0.93
N GLN A 210 -15.27 -6.03 -2.20
CA GLN A 210 -14.82 -6.86 -3.33
C GLN A 210 -13.40 -6.48 -3.73
N VAL A 211 -12.56 -7.49 -4.00
CA VAL A 211 -11.17 -7.31 -4.42
C VAL A 211 -10.99 -8.01 -5.76
N ASN A 212 -10.57 -7.26 -6.78
CA ASN A 212 -10.14 -7.81 -8.06
C ASN A 212 -8.72 -7.33 -8.32
N TRP A 213 -7.81 -8.23 -8.67
CA TRP A 213 -6.44 -7.84 -9.00
C TRP A 213 -5.89 -8.67 -10.15
N TYR A 214 -5.02 -8.04 -10.93
CA TYR A 214 -4.14 -8.72 -11.86
C TYR A 214 -2.75 -8.79 -11.22
N GLY A 215 -2.27 -9.99 -10.92
CA GLY A 215 -1.04 -10.18 -10.17
C GLY A 215 -0.89 -11.62 -9.72
N ARG A 216 -0.06 -11.88 -8.71
CA ARG A 216 0.13 -13.23 -8.16
C ARG A 216 -1.04 -13.62 -7.25
N GLY A 217 -1.40 -14.90 -7.29
CA GLY A 217 -2.48 -15.44 -6.47
C GLY A 217 -2.72 -16.93 -6.72
N PRO A 218 -3.84 -17.47 -6.21
CA PRO A 218 -4.90 -16.76 -5.46
C PRO A 218 -4.55 -16.50 -3.99
N PHE A 219 -3.62 -17.28 -3.42
CA PHE A 219 -3.21 -17.22 -2.02
C PHE A 219 -2.13 -16.17 -1.78
N GLU A 220 -1.80 -15.94 -0.50
CA GLU A 220 -0.80 -14.96 -0.11
C GLU A 220 0.64 -15.28 -0.53
N THR A 221 1.32 -14.23 -0.98
CA THR A 221 2.72 -14.29 -1.40
C THR A 221 3.52 -13.14 -0.84
N TYR A 222 4.80 -13.42 -0.58
CA TYR A 222 5.79 -12.43 -0.14
C TYR A 222 6.97 -12.42 -1.11
N PRO A 223 7.83 -11.38 -1.12
CA PRO A 223 8.91 -11.23 -2.10
C PRO A 223 9.82 -12.47 -2.26
N ASP A 224 10.04 -13.20 -1.16
CA ASP A 224 10.84 -14.42 -1.03
C ASP A 224 10.01 -15.73 -1.10
N ARG A 225 8.66 -15.63 -1.07
CA ARG A 225 7.72 -16.76 -1.17
C ARG A 225 6.59 -16.47 -2.15
N LYS A 226 6.90 -16.46 -3.45
CA LYS A 226 5.94 -16.11 -4.52
C LYS A 226 5.92 -17.01 -5.75
N THR A 227 6.87 -17.93 -5.86
CA THR A 227 7.04 -18.79 -7.05
C THR A 227 5.90 -19.80 -7.20
N GLY A 228 5.24 -20.19 -6.11
CA GLY A 228 4.06 -21.05 -6.13
C GLY A 228 2.77 -20.38 -6.60
N ALA A 229 2.75 -19.07 -6.81
CA ALA A 229 1.56 -18.33 -7.22
C ALA A 229 1.62 -17.90 -8.68
N LYS A 230 0.57 -18.23 -9.43
CA LYS A 230 0.42 -17.84 -10.84
C LYS A 230 0.06 -16.36 -10.95
N ILE A 231 0.54 -15.69 -11.99
CA ILE A 231 0.05 -14.38 -12.40
C ILE A 231 -1.24 -14.58 -13.21
N ASN A 232 -2.35 -13.98 -12.74
CA ASN A 232 -3.65 -14.02 -13.41
C ASN A 232 -4.57 -12.90 -12.89
N VAL A 233 -5.78 -12.80 -13.43
CA VAL A 233 -6.88 -12.00 -12.86
C VAL A 233 -7.58 -12.84 -11.80
N TYR A 234 -7.55 -12.37 -10.57
CA TYR A 234 -8.21 -12.99 -9.43
C TYR A 234 -9.32 -12.10 -8.88
N LYS A 235 -10.28 -12.75 -8.22
CA LYS A 235 -11.40 -12.11 -7.52
C LYS A 235 -11.52 -12.71 -6.13
N SER A 236 -11.81 -11.88 -5.14
CA SER A 236 -11.99 -12.28 -3.74
C SER A 236 -12.88 -11.28 -3.01
N THR A 237 -13.15 -11.54 -1.74
CA THR A 237 -13.74 -10.57 -0.82
C THR A 237 -12.70 -10.13 0.21
N VAL A 238 -12.87 -8.96 0.83
CA VAL A 238 -11.99 -8.50 1.93
C VAL A 238 -11.90 -9.55 3.05
N GLN A 239 -13.00 -10.27 3.33
CA GLN A 239 -13.04 -11.30 4.36
C GLN A 239 -12.18 -12.53 3.99
N ASP A 240 -12.20 -12.94 2.73
CA ASP A 240 -11.47 -14.12 2.23
C ASP A 240 -9.98 -13.84 1.98
N MET A 241 -9.56 -12.57 2.05
CA MET A 241 -8.14 -12.17 1.98
C MET A 241 -7.41 -12.35 3.32
N LYS A 242 -8.13 -12.73 4.39
CA LYS A 242 -7.55 -12.98 5.71
C LYS A 242 -6.95 -14.37 5.80
N GLU A 243 -5.73 -14.45 6.30
CA GLU A 243 -5.08 -15.74 6.59
C GLU A 243 -5.19 -16.07 8.09
N PRO A 244 -5.72 -17.25 8.46
CA PRO A 244 -6.03 -17.60 9.84
C PRO A 244 -4.79 -18.13 10.60
N TYR A 245 -3.71 -17.37 10.63
CA TYR A 245 -2.55 -17.69 11.47
C TYR A 245 -2.96 -17.80 12.94
N LEU A 246 -2.49 -18.85 13.64
CA LEU A 246 -2.83 -19.10 15.05
C LEU A 246 -2.43 -17.93 15.95
N VAL A 247 -1.22 -17.42 15.76
CA VAL A 247 -0.77 -16.15 16.33
C VAL A 247 -0.93 -15.08 15.25
N PRO A 248 -1.73 -14.02 15.51
CA PRO A 248 -1.89 -12.95 14.54
C PRO A 248 -0.55 -12.30 14.18
N GLN A 249 -0.32 -12.14 12.88
CA GLN A 249 0.87 -11.52 12.28
C GLN A 249 0.45 -10.81 10.99
N ASP A 250 1.36 -10.13 10.29
CA ASP A 250 1.06 -9.61 8.95
C ASP A 250 0.70 -10.76 7.99
N TYR A 251 -0.30 -10.52 7.13
CA TYR A 251 -0.81 -11.52 6.18
C TYR A 251 -1.38 -10.86 4.93
N GLY A 252 -1.68 -11.69 3.92
CA GLY A 252 -2.55 -11.27 2.83
C GLY A 252 -1.85 -10.48 1.72
N CYS A 253 -0.52 -10.40 1.75
CA CYS A 253 0.27 -9.81 0.66
C CYS A 253 0.06 -10.58 -0.67
N ARG A 254 0.23 -9.91 -1.81
CA ARG A 254 0.02 -10.42 -3.17
C ARG A 254 1.14 -9.92 -4.09
#